data_AF-A0A2E4IAZ4-F1
#
_entry.id   AF-A0A2E4IAZ4-F1
#
_cell.length_a   1.000
_cell.length_b   1.000
_cell.length_c   1.000
_cell.angle_alpha   90.00
_cell.angle_beta   90.00
_cell.angle_gamma   90.00
#
_symmetry.space_group_name_H-M   'P 1'
#
loop_
_entity.id
_entity.type
_entity.pdbx_description
1 polymer ?
#
loop_
_entity_poly.entity_id
_entity_poly.type
_entity_poly.pdbx_seq_one_letter_code
_entity_poly.pdbx_strand_id
1 'polypeptide(L)'
;MNIFRTITLLVIITFIYSCQNKNMLADHIDIQGHRGCRGLMPENTIPGFIRALKFGVTTLEMDVVIAADYSVVVSHDPFFHHYISIGPDRLEINEKNMHTHNMFKMDYPTIASYDVGLKPHIKFPLQRKMPIIKPKLSMVFDTIEAYLKANMLPTVQYSIEIKRKAKYDNQFHPDAEIFIGEVLKVLAKYDLNERIILQCFDIETLQLIHQKKPDIKLAYLIASSSNFKDNIDRLGFVPDIYSPAHKLVDTELLQYCNEQGMKLIPWTINEVSDLKRIMLLGVHGIISDYPDRAIKIYKGLQLSEG
;
A
#
# COMPACT_ATOMS: atom_id res chain seq x y z
N MET A 1 -68.50 47.71 22.20
CA MET A 1 -67.96 47.30 20.88
C MET A 1 -66.86 46.32 21.17
N ASN A 2 -67.18 45.03 21.19
CA ASN A 2 -67.14 44.11 20.04
C ASN A 2 -65.69 43.79 19.65
N ILE A 3 -65.27 42.55 19.46
CA ILE A 3 -65.89 41.23 19.58
C ILE A 3 -64.72 40.24 19.53
N PHE A 4 -64.92 39.11 20.21
CA PHE A 4 -64.33 37.80 20.01
C PHE A 4 -63.67 37.47 18.66
N ARG A 5 -62.74 36.51 18.76
CA ARG A 5 -62.37 35.49 17.75
C ARG A 5 -61.65 36.01 16.52
N THR A 6 -60.44 35.50 16.28
CA THR A 6 -60.26 34.42 15.29
C THR A 6 -58.96 33.68 15.61
N ILE A 7 -59.11 32.48 16.17
CA ILE A 7 -58.12 31.41 16.07
C ILE A 7 -58.25 30.88 14.64
N THR A 8 -57.24 31.09 13.80
CA THR A 8 -57.05 30.27 12.60
C THR A 8 -55.71 29.57 12.72
N LEU A 9 -55.82 28.39 13.29
CA LEU A 9 -55.07 27.17 13.01
C LEU A 9 -54.42 27.19 11.60
N LEU A 10 -53.11 27.38 11.52
CA LEU A 10 -52.33 26.91 10.36
C LEU A 10 -51.52 25.69 10.83
N VAL A 11 -52.11 24.53 10.62
CA VAL A 11 -51.47 23.22 10.73
C VAL A 11 -50.78 22.94 9.39
N ILE A 12 -49.64 22.24 9.47
CA ILE A 12 -48.87 21.59 8.39
C ILE A 12 -47.85 22.48 7.65
N ILE A 13 -46.67 22.63 8.25
CA ILE A 13 -45.40 22.40 7.53
C ILE A 13 -44.52 21.51 8.41
N THR A 14 -44.86 20.23 8.47
CA THR A 14 -43.90 19.16 8.77
C THR A 14 -43.35 18.65 7.45
N PHE A 15 -42.06 18.29 7.46
CA PHE A 15 -41.27 17.74 6.35
C PHE A 15 -40.84 18.75 5.27
N ILE A 16 -39.71 19.40 5.48
CA ILE A 16 -38.47 19.33 4.65
C ILE A 16 -37.44 20.21 5.39
N TYR A 17 -36.79 19.66 6.40
CA TYR A 17 -35.47 20.12 6.87
C TYR A 17 -34.65 18.92 7.38
N SER A 18 -34.91 17.73 6.82
CA SER A 18 -33.99 16.60 6.87
C SER A 18 -33.43 16.43 5.47
N CYS A 19 -32.29 17.08 5.22
CA CYS A 19 -31.28 16.78 4.20
C CYS A 19 -30.28 17.94 4.02
N GLN A 20 -29.96 18.67 5.08
CA GLN A 20 -28.78 19.53 5.11
C GLN A 20 -27.91 19.09 6.28
N ASN A 21 -26.66 18.75 5.96
CA ASN A 21 -25.60 18.25 6.83
C ASN A 21 -25.53 16.74 7.10
N LYS A 22 -25.59 15.94 6.03
CA LYS A 22 -24.65 14.81 5.87
C LYS A 22 -23.55 15.18 4.86
N ASN A 23 -22.95 16.36 5.02
CA ASN A 23 -21.54 16.51 4.69
C ASN A 23 -20.77 16.07 5.94
N MET A 24 -20.88 14.79 6.31
CA MET A 24 -19.70 14.17 6.91
C MET A 24 -18.64 14.31 5.83
N LEU A 25 -17.50 14.92 6.16
CA LEU A 25 -16.32 14.90 5.31
C LEU A 25 -16.26 13.51 4.69
N ALA A 26 -16.52 13.39 3.39
CA ALA A 26 -16.31 12.12 2.72
C ALA A 26 -14.81 11.90 2.85
N ASP A 27 -14.40 11.05 3.81
CA ASP A 27 -13.01 10.74 4.02
C ASP A 27 -12.42 10.40 2.66
N HIS A 28 -11.40 11.16 2.25
CA HIS A 28 -10.78 10.95 0.95
C HIS A 28 -10.30 9.50 0.88
N ILE A 29 -10.71 8.79 -0.17
CA ILE A 29 -10.30 7.40 -0.39
C ILE A 29 -8.77 7.33 -0.48
N ASP A 30 -8.17 6.38 0.24
CA ASP A 30 -6.74 6.16 0.23
C ASP A 30 -6.32 5.39 -1.04
N ILE A 31 -5.86 6.09 -2.06
CA ILE A 31 -5.32 5.48 -3.29
C ILE A 31 -3.83 5.26 -3.09
N GLN A 32 -3.46 3.98 -2.94
CA GLN A 32 -2.09 3.56 -2.77
C GLN A 32 -1.48 3.10 -4.10
N GLY A 33 -0.33 3.68 -4.44
CA GLY A 33 0.45 3.26 -5.59
C GLY A 33 1.23 1.98 -5.29
N HIS A 34 0.78 0.82 -5.80
CA HIS A 34 1.41 -0.47 -5.56
C HIS A 34 2.82 -0.51 -6.15
N ARG A 35 3.81 -0.68 -5.27
CA ARG A 35 5.24 -0.58 -5.58
C ARG A 35 5.56 0.71 -6.35
N GLY A 36 4.88 1.79 -5.98
CA GLY A 36 4.78 3.03 -6.74
C GLY A 36 3.70 2.96 -7.81
N CYS A 37 4.04 2.51 -9.01
CA CYS A 37 3.06 2.32 -10.08
C CYS A 37 3.56 1.24 -11.05
N ARG A 38 3.71 0.00 -10.55
CA ARG A 38 4.35 -1.12 -11.27
C ARG A 38 3.81 -1.35 -12.68
N GLY A 39 2.55 -1.02 -12.95
CA GLY A 39 1.96 -1.13 -14.28
C GLY A 39 2.54 -0.17 -15.32
N LEU A 40 3.22 0.90 -14.88
CA LEU A 40 3.69 2.02 -15.71
C LEU A 40 5.19 2.31 -15.58
N MET A 41 5.80 1.97 -14.44
CA MET A 41 7.22 2.18 -14.14
C MET A 41 7.81 0.93 -13.44
N PRO A 42 9.14 0.72 -13.48
CA PRO A 42 9.77 -0.38 -12.76
C PRO A 42 9.37 -0.38 -11.28
N GLU A 43 8.95 -1.53 -10.77
CA GLU A 43 8.40 -1.66 -9.42
C GLU A 43 9.41 -1.33 -8.32
N ASN A 44 8.93 -0.76 -7.21
CA ASN A 44 9.74 -0.47 -6.02
C ASN A 44 10.95 0.42 -6.31
N THR A 45 10.83 1.32 -7.29
CA THR A 45 11.90 2.26 -7.67
C THR A 45 11.48 3.70 -7.42
N ILE A 46 12.48 4.56 -7.15
CA ILE A 46 12.28 6.00 -6.97
C ILE A 46 11.54 6.65 -8.15
N PRO A 47 11.87 6.37 -9.43
CA PRO A 47 11.09 6.87 -10.56
C PRO A 47 9.62 6.41 -10.55
N GLY A 48 9.35 5.17 -10.12
CA GLY A 48 7.99 4.65 -9.95
C GLY A 48 7.22 5.40 -8.86
N PHE A 49 7.84 5.61 -7.70
CA PHE A 49 7.25 6.39 -6.61
C PHE A 49 6.96 7.84 -7.02
N ILE A 50 7.93 8.53 -7.63
CA ILE A 50 7.74 9.91 -8.15
C ILE A 50 6.61 9.96 -9.18
N ARG A 51 6.51 8.95 -10.06
CA ARG A 51 5.42 8.88 -11.05
C ARG A 51 4.06 8.71 -10.38
N ALA A 52 3.97 7.88 -9.34
CA ALA A 52 2.75 7.73 -8.55
C ALA A 52 2.34 9.05 -7.89
N LEU A 53 3.29 9.80 -7.29
CA LEU A 53 3.04 11.13 -6.73
C LEU A 53 2.47 12.10 -7.76
N LYS A 54 2.96 12.06 -9.00
CA LYS A 54 2.44 12.89 -10.10
C LYS A 54 0.99 12.56 -10.47
N PHE A 55 0.50 11.36 -10.18
CA PHE A 55 -0.92 11.04 -10.31
C PHE A 55 -1.74 11.53 -9.11
N GLY A 56 -1.11 11.84 -7.99
CA GLY A 56 -1.79 12.30 -6.77
C GLY A 56 -2.25 11.17 -5.87
N VAL A 57 -1.49 10.07 -5.80
CA VAL A 57 -1.69 9.03 -4.78
C VAL A 57 -1.55 9.63 -3.38
N THR A 58 -2.31 9.09 -2.43
CA THR A 58 -2.26 9.47 -1.01
C THR A 58 -1.20 8.69 -0.25
N THR A 59 -0.87 7.48 -0.74
CA THR A 59 0.07 6.56 -0.10
C THR A 59 0.98 5.92 -1.14
N LEU A 60 2.27 5.85 -0.83
CA LEU A 60 3.23 5.04 -1.58
C LEU A 60 3.32 3.68 -0.92
N GLU A 61 2.88 2.65 -1.63
CA GLU A 61 2.98 1.26 -1.19
C GLU A 61 4.30 0.67 -1.72
N MET A 62 5.01 -0.07 -0.86
CA MET A 62 6.28 -0.69 -1.19
C MET A 62 6.56 -1.92 -0.34
N ASP A 63 7.50 -2.74 -0.80
CA ASP A 63 7.95 -3.94 -0.12
C ASP A 63 9.40 -3.77 0.38
N VAL A 64 9.74 -4.33 1.54
CA VAL A 64 11.12 -4.34 2.04
C VAL A 64 11.63 -5.74 2.37
N VAL A 65 12.93 -5.93 2.15
CA VAL A 65 13.73 -7.12 2.48
C VAL A 65 15.06 -6.70 3.11
N ILE A 66 15.82 -7.67 3.61
CA ILE A 66 17.09 -7.45 4.32
C ILE A 66 18.27 -8.00 3.51
N ALA A 67 19.30 -7.18 3.33
CA ALA A 67 20.58 -7.56 2.74
C ALA A 67 21.51 -8.26 3.75
N ALA A 68 22.61 -8.86 3.29
CA ALA A 68 23.59 -9.51 4.19
C ALA A 68 24.30 -8.53 5.14
N ASP A 69 24.42 -7.26 4.74
CA ASP A 69 24.95 -6.17 5.58
C ASP A 69 23.87 -5.50 6.44
N TYR A 70 22.69 -6.14 6.57
CA TYR A 70 21.51 -5.64 7.28
C TYR A 70 20.90 -4.35 6.71
N SER A 71 21.28 -3.93 5.51
CA SER A 71 20.58 -2.85 4.81
C SER A 71 19.13 -3.24 4.52
N VAL A 72 18.19 -2.35 4.82
CA VAL A 72 16.77 -2.48 4.42
C VAL A 72 16.62 -2.05 2.97
N VAL A 73 16.32 -3.00 2.08
CA VAL A 73 16.24 -2.81 0.63
C VAL A 73 14.79 -2.86 0.19
N VAL A 74 14.38 -1.94 -0.68
CA VAL A 74 13.03 -1.94 -1.25
C VAL A 74 12.96 -2.95 -2.38
N SER A 75 12.25 -4.06 -2.14
CA SER A 75 12.10 -5.17 -3.08
C SER A 75 10.97 -6.10 -2.64
N HIS A 76 10.22 -6.61 -3.62
CA HIS A 76 9.14 -7.56 -3.36
C HIS A 76 9.64 -8.94 -2.91
N ASP A 77 10.64 -9.45 -3.61
CA ASP A 77 11.22 -10.76 -3.32
C ASP A 77 12.59 -10.57 -2.64
N PRO A 78 13.00 -11.48 -1.74
CA PRO A 78 14.33 -11.46 -1.11
C PRO A 78 15.45 -11.91 -2.06
N PHE A 79 15.14 -12.09 -3.34
CA PHE A 79 16.07 -12.46 -4.40
C PHE A 79 15.72 -11.67 -5.68
N PHE A 80 16.62 -11.68 -6.66
CA PHE A 80 16.38 -11.03 -7.94
C PHE A 80 15.42 -11.86 -8.81
N HIS A 81 14.16 -11.44 -8.88
CA HIS A 81 13.14 -12.14 -9.65
C HIS A 81 13.41 -12.05 -11.17
N HIS A 82 13.28 -13.18 -11.87
CA HIS A 82 13.63 -13.29 -13.28
C HIS A 82 12.77 -12.45 -14.23
N TYR A 83 11.57 -12.01 -13.83
CA TYR A 83 10.76 -11.11 -14.68
C TYR A 83 11.32 -9.70 -14.82
N ILE A 84 12.10 -9.23 -13.85
CA ILE A 84 12.50 -7.81 -13.79
C ILE A 84 14.01 -7.63 -13.83
N SER A 85 14.78 -8.66 -13.49
CA SER A 85 16.18 -8.49 -13.16
C SER A 85 17.13 -8.90 -14.29
N ILE A 86 18.20 -8.13 -14.45
CA ILE A 86 19.40 -8.46 -15.23
C ILE A 86 20.58 -8.39 -14.26
N GLY A 87 21.38 -9.46 -14.20
CA GLY A 87 22.54 -9.50 -13.31
C GLY A 87 23.69 -8.62 -13.79
N PRO A 88 24.70 -8.42 -12.93
CA PRO A 88 25.97 -7.79 -13.32
C PRO A 88 26.55 -8.48 -14.55
N ASP A 89 27.24 -7.74 -15.41
CA ASP A 89 27.81 -8.24 -16.67
C ASP A 89 26.78 -8.86 -17.64
N ARG A 90 25.51 -8.45 -17.52
CA ARG A 90 24.37 -8.99 -18.29
C ARG A 90 24.12 -10.48 -18.04
N LEU A 91 24.49 -10.97 -16.85
CA LEU A 91 24.18 -12.32 -16.43
C LEU A 91 22.67 -12.59 -16.49
N GLU A 92 22.30 -13.68 -17.14
CA GLU A 92 20.90 -14.06 -17.28
C GLU A 92 20.34 -14.56 -15.95
N ILE A 93 19.21 -13.96 -15.55
CA ILE A 93 18.39 -14.42 -14.43
C ILE A 93 17.11 -15.02 -15.02
N ASN A 94 16.90 -16.30 -14.73
CA ASN A 94 15.78 -17.13 -15.17
C ASN A 94 15.10 -17.82 -13.98
N GLU A 95 14.00 -18.51 -14.24
CA GLU A 95 13.19 -19.16 -13.20
C GLU A 95 13.99 -20.19 -12.38
N LYS A 96 14.96 -20.87 -12.99
CA LYS A 96 15.75 -21.92 -12.34
C LYS A 96 16.83 -21.37 -11.41
N ASN A 97 17.39 -20.19 -11.71
CA ASN A 97 18.49 -19.61 -10.95
C ASN A 97 18.10 -18.42 -10.06
N MET A 98 16.91 -17.83 -10.19
CA MET A 98 16.58 -16.59 -9.45
C MET A 98 16.81 -16.67 -7.93
N HIS A 99 16.61 -17.84 -7.31
CA HIS A 99 16.82 -18.02 -5.87
C HIS A 99 18.30 -18.05 -5.45
N THR A 100 19.25 -18.31 -6.36
CA THR A 100 20.68 -18.18 -6.07
C THR A 100 21.10 -16.72 -5.98
N HIS A 101 20.32 -15.80 -6.55
CA HIS A 101 20.50 -14.36 -6.44
C HIS A 101 19.82 -13.79 -5.18
N ASN A 102 20.09 -14.43 -4.04
CA ASN A 102 19.51 -14.11 -2.74
C ASN A 102 20.18 -12.88 -2.11
N MET A 103 19.40 -11.82 -1.88
CA MET A 103 19.90 -10.56 -1.33
C MET A 103 20.35 -10.68 0.12
N PHE A 104 19.82 -11.63 0.89
CA PHE A 104 20.29 -11.89 2.25
C PHE A 104 21.66 -12.59 2.30
N LYS A 105 22.26 -12.86 1.13
CA LYS A 105 23.65 -13.33 0.97
C LYS A 105 24.53 -12.32 0.21
N MET A 106 24.03 -11.11 -0.01
CA MET A 106 24.72 -10.03 -0.73
C MET A 106 24.77 -8.76 0.12
N ASP A 107 25.90 -8.06 0.13
CA ASP A 107 25.94 -6.71 0.66
C ASP A 107 25.20 -5.72 -0.27
N TYR A 108 24.87 -4.53 0.23
CA TYR A 108 24.12 -3.59 -0.59
C TYR A 108 24.87 -3.14 -1.86
N PRO A 109 26.19 -2.87 -1.86
CA PRO A 109 26.91 -2.57 -3.09
C PRO A 109 26.74 -3.64 -4.17
N THR A 110 26.77 -4.92 -3.80
CA THR A 110 26.49 -6.02 -4.74
C THR A 110 25.04 -5.96 -5.25
N ILE A 111 24.05 -5.74 -4.37
CA ILE A 111 22.64 -5.58 -4.77
C ILE A 111 22.47 -4.41 -5.75
N ALA A 112 23.14 -3.28 -5.50
CA ALA A 112 23.06 -2.08 -6.32
C ALA A 112 23.75 -2.22 -7.69
N SER A 113 24.45 -3.33 -7.96
CA SER A 113 25.04 -3.61 -9.28
C SER A 113 24.09 -4.29 -10.27
N TYR A 114 22.91 -4.73 -9.81
CA TYR A 114 21.89 -5.36 -10.65
C TYR A 114 20.98 -4.30 -11.26
N ASP A 115 20.54 -4.56 -12.49
CA ASP A 115 19.47 -3.79 -13.11
C ASP A 115 18.11 -4.46 -12.89
N VAL A 116 17.09 -3.66 -12.59
CA VAL A 116 15.70 -4.12 -12.36
C VAL A 116 14.65 -3.36 -13.18
N GLY A 117 15.05 -2.67 -14.25
CA GLY A 117 14.12 -1.86 -15.04
C GLY A 117 14.28 -1.91 -16.55
N LEU A 118 15.32 -2.56 -17.08
CA LEU A 118 15.48 -2.74 -18.53
C LEU A 118 14.76 -3.97 -19.07
N LYS A 119 14.55 -5.00 -18.22
CA LYS A 119 13.90 -6.24 -18.65
C LYS A 119 12.42 -5.99 -18.94
N PRO A 120 11.90 -6.34 -20.13
CA PRO A 120 10.47 -6.22 -20.42
C PRO A 120 9.64 -7.08 -19.46
N HIS A 121 8.70 -6.45 -18.75
CA HIS A 121 7.85 -7.18 -17.82
C HIS A 121 6.67 -7.82 -18.56
N ILE A 122 6.63 -9.16 -18.64
CA ILE A 122 5.63 -9.89 -19.44
C ILE A 122 4.17 -9.59 -19.04
N LYS A 123 3.91 -9.35 -17.75
CA LYS A 123 2.57 -8.99 -17.23
C LYS A 123 2.24 -7.48 -17.27
N PHE A 124 3.23 -6.62 -17.54
CA PHE A 124 3.06 -5.16 -17.53
C PHE A 124 3.69 -4.56 -18.79
N PRO A 125 3.10 -4.81 -19.97
CA PRO A 125 3.68 -4.41 -21.26
C PRO A 125 3.77 -2.88 -21.44
N LEU A 126 2.99 -2.11 -20.68
CA LEU A 126 3.03 -0.64 -20.69
C LEU A 126 4.11 -0.05 -19.77
N GLN A 127 4.82 -0.89 -19.01
CA GLN A 127 5.88 -0.44 -18.11
C GLN A 127 7.03 0.18 -18.91
N ARG A 128 7.39 1.42 -18.56
CA ARG A 128 8.56 2.08 -19.17
C ARG A 128 9.84 1.39 -18.74
N LYS A 129 10.72 1.14 -19.72
CA LYS A 129 12.05 0.57 -19.48
C LYS A 129 13.07 1.67 -19.20
N MET A 130 13.89 1.47 -18.19
CA MET A 130 15.02 2.34 -17.87
C MET A 130 16.03 1.62 -16.99
N PRO A 131 17.33 1.96 -17.09
CA PRO A 131 18.32 1.42 -16.19
C PRO A 131 18.04 1.91 -14.76
N ILE A 132 17.89 0.99 -13.81
CA ILE A 132 17.55 1.33 -12.43
C ILE A 132 17.89 0.19 -11.47
N ILE A 133 18.17 0.54 -10.22
CA ILE A 133 18.55 -0.38 -9.15
C ILE A 133 17.42 -0.55 -8.12
N LYS A 134 17.57 -1.53 -7.22
CA LYS A 134 16.76 -1.61 -5.99
C LYS A 134 17.29 -0.60 -4.95
N PRO A 135 16.50 0.41 -4.51
CA PRO A 135 16.98 1.41 -3.56
C PRO A 135 16.98 0.87 -2.12
N LYS A 136 17.80 1.45 -1.23
CA LYS A 136 17.58 1.33 0.22
C LYS A 136 16.30 2.07 0.61
N LEU A 137 15.63 1.64 1.67
CA LEU A 137 14.47 2.35 2.21
C LEU A 137 14.80 3.81 2.59
N SER A 138 15.96 4.04 3.19
CA SER A 138 16.44 5.40 3.51
C SER A 138 16.56 6.30 2.28
N MET A 139 17.06 5.75 1.17
CA MET A 139 17.20 6.49 -0.09
C MET A 139 15.82 6.88 -0.67
N VAL A 140 14.81 6.03 -0.48
CA VAL A 140 13.43 6.36 -0.85
C VAL A 140 12.92 7.53 -0.01
N PHE A 141 13.04 7.48 1.32
CA PHE A 141 12.60 8.59 2.17
C PHE A 141 13.33 9.89 1.85
N ASP A 142 14.67 9.87 1.79
CA ASP A 142 15.47 11.05 1.47
C ASP A 142 15.01 11.70 0.16
N THR A 143 14.79 10.87 -0.87
CA THR A 143 14.46 11.38 -2.21
C THR A 143 13.01 11.84 -2.30
N ILE A 144 12.07 11.10 -1.73
CA ILE A 144 10.65 11.44 -1.80
C ILE A 144 10.35 12.68 -0.97
N GLU A 145 10.86 12.77 0.26
CA GLU A 145 10.64 13.95 1.11
C GLU A 145 11.28 15.21 0.49
N ALA A 146 12.49 15.09 -0.08
CA ALA A 146 13.10 16.18 -0.83
C ALA A 146 12.26 16.58 -2.07
N TYR A 147 11.72 15.61 -2.81
CA TYR A 147 10.88 15.86 -3.98
C TYR A 147 9.57 16.55 -3.61
N LEU A 148 8.88 16.09 -2.56
CA LEU A 148 7.64 16.71 -2.06
C LEU A 148 7.87 18.17 -1.66
N LYS A 149 8.93 18.43 -0.89
CA LYS A 149 9.31 19.78 -0.45
C LYS A 149 9.66 20.69 -1.64
N ALA A 150 10.51 20.22 -2.56
CA ALA A 150 10.95 21.01 -3.71
C ALA A 150 9.81 21.38 -4.67
N ASN A 151 8.76 20.55 -4.73
CA ASN A 151 7.60 20.77 -5.61
C ASN A 151 6.36 21.29 -4.85
N MET A 152 6.49 21.61 -3.56
CA MET A 152 5.37 22.06 -2.70
C MET A 152 4.15 21.13 -2.76
N LEU A 153 4.40 19.82 -2.80
CA LEU A 153 3.35 18.81 -2.84
C LEU A 153 2.89 18.46 -1.42
N PRO A 154 1.62 18.06 -1.23
CA PRO A 154 1.15 17.51 0.03
C PRO A 154 2.00 16.31 0.47
N THR A 155 2.16 16.12 1.78
CA THR A 155 2.78 14.93 2.34
C THR A 155 1.96 13.68 2.00
N VAL A 156 2.64 12.54 1.87
CA VAL A 156 2.01 11.22 1.64
C VAL A 156 2.31 10.26 2.78
N GLN A 157 1.50 9.22 2.89
CA GLN A 157 1.79 8.06 3.74
C GLN A 157 2.71 7.06 3.00
N TYR A 158 3.36 6.20 3.78
CA TYR A 158 4.17 5.08 3.29
C TYR A 158 3.59 3.78 3.85
N SER A 159 3.10 2.91 2.97
CA SER A 159 2.67 1.55 3.33
C SER A 159 3.80 0.58 2.99
N ILE A 160 4.43 0.00 4.01
CA ILE A 160 5.68 -0.74 3.88
C ILE A 160 5.44 -2.20 4.27
N GLU A 161 5.54 -3.11 3.29
CA GLU A 161 5.38 -4.54 3.51
C GLU A 161 6.66 -5.18 4.04
N ILE A 162 6.56 -5.82 5.21
CA ILE A 162 7.60 -6.69 5.75
C ILE A 162 7.53 -8.05 5.06
N LYS A 163 8.45 -8.34 4.13
CA LYS A 163 8.48 -9.59 3.34
C LYS A 163 9.10 -10.77 4.09
N ARG A 164 8.68 -10.98 5.35
CA ARG A 164 9.04 -12.17 6.12
C ARG A 164 8.09 -13.33 5.79
N LYS A 165 8.63 -14.53 5.69
CA LYS A 165 7.87 -15.79 5.84
C LYS A 165 8.64 -16.67 6.81
N ALA A 166 8.05 -17.08 7.93
CA ALA A 166 8.74 -17.84 8.99
C ALA A 166 9.58 -19.04 8.47
N LYS A 167 9.07 -19.77 7.47
CA LYS A 167 9.79 -20.90 6.84
C LYS A 167 11.10 -20.53 6.12
N TYR A 168 11.34 -19.25 5.87
CA TYR A 168 12.52 -18.71 5.17
C TYR A 168 13.45 -17.94 6.09
N ASP A 169 13.17 -17.92 7.40
CA ASP A 169 14.06 -17.35 8.40
C ASP A 169 15.46 -17.97 8.28
N ASN A 170 16.46 -17.11 8.40
CA ASN A 170 17.90 -17.39 8.29
C ASN A 170 18.34 -17.94 6.90
N GLN A 171 17.42 -18.07 5.95
CA GLN A 171 17.68 -18.53 4.59
C GLN A 171 17.63 -17.36 3.60
N PHE A 172 16.52 -16.62 3.58
CA PHE A 172 16.28 -15.50 2.65
C PHE A 172 16.11 -14.14 3.32
N HIS A 173 15.98 -14.14 4.64
CA HIS A 173 15.91 -12.95 5.49
C HIS A 173 16.22 -13.41 6.92
N PRO A 174 16.55 -12.51 7.86
CA PRO A 174 16.69 -12.91 9.26
C PRO A 174 15.32 -13.27 9.88
N ASP A 175 15.32 -13.67 11.15
CA ASP A 175 14.09 -13.84 11.93
C ASP A 175 13.32 -12.52 12.13
N ALA A 176 12.12 -12.61 12.72
CA ALA A 176 11.22 -11.48 12.92
C ALA A 176 11.85 -10.35 13.76
N GLU A 177 12.57 -10.69 14.83
CA GLU A 177 13.15 -9.72 15.77
C GLU A 177 14.20 -8.86 15.08
N ILE A 178 15.12 -9.48 14.34
CA ILE A 178 16.16 -8.76 13.60
C ILE A 178 15.55 -8.00 12.42
N PHE A 179 14.64 -8.60 11.65
CA PHE A 179 14.02 -7.95 10.50
C PHE A 179 13.32 -6.65 10.92
N ILE A 180 12.43 -6.74 11.91
CA ILE A 180 11.70 -5.60 12.43
C ILE A 180 12.69 -4.60 13.05
N GLY A 181 13.69 -5.07 13.79
CA GLY A 181 14.73 -4.23 14.38
C GLY A 181 15.42 -3.33 13.35
N GLU A 182 15.84 -3.88 12.20
CA GLU A 182 16.48 -3.10 11.14
C GLU A 182 15.54 -2.12 10.46
N VAL A 183 14.27 -2.49 10.24
CA VAL A 183 13.27 -1.56 9.70
C VAL A 183 13.02 -0.41 10.68
N LEU A 184 12.80 -0.69 11.96
CA LEU A 184 12.58 0.33 13.00
C LEU A 184 13.82 1.24 13.17
N LYS A 185 15.03 0.72 13.03
CA LYS A 185 16.27 1.53 13.02
C LYS A 185 16.31 2.52 11.86
N VAL A 186 15.79 2.15 10.68
CA VAL A 186 15.65 3.09 9.56
C VAL A 186 14.57 4.12 9.90
N LEU A 187 13.38 3.69 10.31
CA LEU A 187 12.27 4.60 10.62
C LEU A 187 12.63 5.65 11.67
N ALA A 188 13.37 5.27 12.72
CA ALA A 188 13.77 6.16 13.80
C ALA A 188 14.67 7.33 13.36
N LYS A 189 15.24 7.30 12.15
CA LYS A 189 16.04 8.40 11.59
C LYS A 189 15.19 9.48 10.94
N TYR A 190 13.88 9.26 10.79
CA TYR A 190 12.97 10.13 10.07
C TYR A 190 11.77 10.51 10.94
N ASP A 191 11.33 11.76 10.82
CA ASP A 191 10.10 12.23 11.46
C ASP A 191 8.87 11.87 10.61
N LEU A 192 8.58 10.57 10.53
CA LEU A 192 7.54 10.00 9.65
C LEU A 192 6.49 9.18 10.40
N ASN A 193 6.56 9.06 11.73
CA ASN A 193 5.80 8.06 12.49
C ASN A 193 4.30 8.04 12.17
N GLU A 194 3.64 9.19 12.10
CA GLU A 194 2.19 9.30 11.80
C GLU A 194 1.82 8.92 10.35
N ARG A 195 2.82 8.90 9.47
CA ARG A 195 2.73 8.63 8.03
C ARG A 195 3.19 7.22 7.67
N ILE A 196 3.65 6.40 8.61
CA ILE A 196 4.04 5.01 8.37
C ILE A 196 2.85 4.08 8.63
N ILE A 197 2.63 3.18 7.69
CA ILE A 197 1.81 1.98 7.85
C ILE A 197 2.75 0.78 7.61
N LEU A 198 2.82 -0.13 8.58
CA LEU A 198 3.52 -1.42 8.38
C LEU A 198 2.50 -2.49 8.03
N GLN A 199 2.68 -3.14 6.89
CA GLN A 199 1.79 -4.20 6.42
C GLN A 199 2.51 -5.55 6.36
N CYS A 200 1.80 -6.65 6.62
CA CYS A 200 2.39 -7.98 6.56
C CYS A 200 1.32 -9.08 6.45
N PHE A 201 1.68 -10.21 5.83
CA PHE A 201 0.88 -11.45 5.84
C PHE A 201 1.17 -12.32 7.07
N ASP A 202 2.33 -12.15 7.69
CA ASP A 202 2.83 -12.99 8.76
C ASP A 202 2.34 -12.46 10.12
N ILE A 203 1.50 -13.25 10.78
CA ILE A 203 0.85 -12.89 12.05
C ILE A 203 1.88 -12.63 13.15
N GLU A 204 2.90 -13.47 13.25
CA GLU A 204 3.96 -13.35 14.26
C GLU A 204 4.68 -11.99 14.14
N THR A 205 4.99 -11.57 12.91
CA THR A 205 5.58 -10.25 12.62
C THR A 205 4.66 -9.12 13.10
N LEU A 206 3.35 -9.17 12.79
CA LEU A 206 2.41 -8.13 13.21
C LEU A 206 2.27 -8.06 14.73
N GLN A 207 2.17 -9.21 15.40
CA GLN A 207 2.10 -9.29 16.87
C GLN A 207 3.37 -8.69 17.52
N LEU A 208 4.54 -8.99 16.97
CA LEU A 208 5.81 -8.46 17.47
C LEU A 208 5.91 -6.93 17.28
N ILE A 209 5.45 -6.41 16.15
CA ILE A 209 5.42 -4.95 15.91
C ILE A 209 4.42 -4.30 16.87
N HIS A 210 3.21 -4.85 17.02
CA HIS A 210 2.19 -4.31 17.92
C HIS A 210 2.70 -4.20 19.37
N GLN A 211 3.44 -5.21 19.84
CA GLN A 211 4.05 -5.19 21.17
C GLN A 211 5.15 -4.11 21.31
N LYS A 212 5.99 -3.92 20.29
CA LYS A 212 7.16 -3.02 20.36
C LYS A 212 6.83 -1.55 20.03
N LYS A 213 5.83 -1.33 19.18
CA LYS A 213 5.48 -0.03 18.57
C LYS A 213 3.95 0.09 18.41
N PRO A 214 3.20 0.15 19.52
CA PRO A 214 1.73 0.20 19.48
C PRO A 214 1.17 1.42 18.75
N ASP A 215 1.95 2.49 18.61
CA ASP A 215 1.53 3.72 17.93
C ASP A 215 1.73 3.69 16.41
N ILE A 216 2.43 2.69 15.86
CA ILE A 216 2.59 2.56 14.40
C ILE A 216 1.37 1.84 13.84
N LYS A 217 0.76 2.43 12.80
CA LYS A 217 -0.39 1.84 12.12
C LYS A 217 -0.04 0.50 11.49
N LEU A 218 -0.89 -0.50 11.68
CA LEU A 218 -0.71 -1.85 11.15
C LEU A 218 -1.78 -2.23 10.12
N ALA A 219 -1.33 -2.87 9.05
CA ALA A 219 -2.17 -3.42 8.00
C ALA A 219 -2.01 -4.94 7.89
N TYR A 220 -3.10 -5.67 8.12
CA TYR A 220 -3.10 -7.13 8.04
C TYR A 220 -3.47 -7.61 6.63
N LEU A 221 -2.50 -8.21 5.93
CA LEU A 221 -2.66 -8.67 4.54
C LEU A 221 -3.29 -10.06 4.47
N ILE A 222 -4.33 -10.22 3.63
CA ILE A 222 -5.07 -11.48 3.48
C ILE A 222 -5.11 -11.92 2.01
N ALA A 223 -4.52 -13.08 1.69
CA ALA A 223 -4.49 -13.60 0.32
C ALA A 223 -5.55 -14.67 0.03
N SER A 224 -6.08 -15.33 1.05
CA SER A 224 -6.97 -16.49 0.90
C SER A 224 -8.28 -16.31 1.66
N SER A 225 -9.33 -16.97 1.16
CA SER A 225 -10.67 -16.97 1.75
C SER A 225 -10.71 -17.82 3.04
N SER A 226 -10.27 -17.22 4.14
CA SER A 226 -10.63 -17.64 5.49
C SER A 226 -11.69 -16.69 6.05
N ASN A 227 -12.44 -17.17 7.05
CA ASN A 227 -13.38 -16.32 7.76
C ASN A 227 -12.63 -15.12 8.36
N PHE A 228 -13.13 -13.90 8.11
CA PHE A 228 -12.46 -12.67 8.56
C PHE A 228 -12.43 -12.54 10.09
N LYS A 229 -13.37 -13.15 10.82
CA LYS A 229 -13.35 -13.21 12.30
C LYS A 229 -12.22 -14.11 12.78
N ASP A 230 -12.09 -15.31 12.22
CA ASP A 230 -11.00 -16.23 12.53
C ASP A 230 -9.63 -15.59 12.26
N ASN A 231 -9.53 -14.75 11.22
CA ASN A 231 -8.31 -14.01 10.92
C ASN A 231 -7.95 -13.02 12.04
N ILE A 232 -8.92 -12.26 12.54
CA ILE A 232 -8.72 -11.32 13.66
C ILE A 232 -8.43 -12.07 14.96
N ASP A 233 -9.14 -13.17 15.24
CA ASP A 233 -8.91 -13.98 16.44
C ASP A 233 -7.49 -14.55 16.47
N ARG A 234 -6.99 -15.03 15.32
CA ARG A 234 -5.61 -15.51 15.20
C ARG A 234 -4.58 -14.39 15.31
N LEU A 235 -4.91 -13.19 14.83
CA LEU A 235 -4.06 -12.02 14.98
C LEU A 235 -3.95 -11.59 16.45
N GLY A 236 -5.04 -11.70 17.21
CA GLY A 236 -5.09 -11.45 18.65
C GLY A 236 -5.23 -9.96 19.03
N PHE A 237 -5.40 -9.07 18.06
CA PHE A 237 -5.71 -7.66 18.24
C PHE A 237 -6.43 -7.11 16.99
N VAL A 238 -7.07 -5.94 17.10
CA VAL A 238 -7.71 -5.25 15.97
C VAL A 238 -6.67 -4.35 15.27
N PRO A 239 -6.29 -4.61 14.02
CA PRO A 239 -5.36 -3.76 13.26
C PRO A 239 -6.04 -2.49 12.76
N ASP A 240 -5.28 -1.44 12.44
CA ASP A 240 -5.83 -0.22 11.83
C ASP A 240 -6.44 -0.48 10.46
N ILE A 241 -5.84 -1.39 9.70
CA ILE A 241 -6.22 -1.72 8.32
C ILE A 241 -6.34 -3.23 8.16
N TYR A 242 -7.48 -3.68 7.63
CA TYR A 242 -7.67 -5.02 7.09
C TYR A 242 -7.51 -4.96 5.57
N SER A 243 -6.52 -5.66 5.01
CA SER A 243 -6.10 -5.50 3.62
C SER A 243 -6.13 -6.81 2.83
N PRO A 244 -7.30 -7.18 2.27
CA PRO A 244 -7.46 -8.44 1.57
C PRO A 244 -7.21 -8.34 0.07
N ALA A 245 -6.98 -9.48 -0.58
CA ALA A 245 -7.14 -9.59 -2.02
C ALA A 245 -8.57 -9.14 -2.41
N HIS A 246 -8.71 -8.28 -3.42
CA HIS A 246 -9.97 -7.61 -3.77
C HIS A 246 -11.13 -8.56 -4.14
N LYS A 247 -10.81 -9.80 -4.50
CA LYS A 247 -11.81 -10.85 -4.77
C LYS A 247 -12.53 -11.34 -3.51
N LEU A 248 -11.96 -11.09 -2.34
CA LEU A 248 -12.52 -11.42 -1.03
C LEU A 248 -13.40 -10.30 -0.47
N VAL A 249 -13.54 -9.18 -1.20
CA VAL A 249 -14.28 -8.01 -0.71
C VAL A 249 -15.75 -8.08 -1.11
N ASP A 250 -16.60 -8.02 -0.09
CA ASP A 250 -18.03 -7.86 -0.17
C ASP A 250 -18.55 -6.89 0.92
N THR A 251 -19.86 -6.69 0.97
CA THR A 251 -20.52 -5.78 1.91
C THR A 251 -20.42 -6.27 3.35
N GLU A 252 -20.42 -7.58 3.59
CA GLU A 252 -20.32 -8.15 4.94
C GLU A 252 -18.95 -7.83 5.55
N LEU A 253 -17.88 -8.00 4.77
CA LEU A 253 -16.53 -7.66 5.20
C LEU A 253 -16.39 -6.16 5.47
N LEU A 254 -16.94 -5.30 4.61
CA LEU A 254 -16.91 -3.85 4.84
C LEU A 254 -17.64 -3.48 6.15
N GLN A 255 -18.83 -4.02 6.36
CA GLN A 255 -19.60 -3.78 7.58
C GLN A 255 -18.82 -4.24 8.81
N TYR A 256 -18.24 -5.44 8.78
CA TYR A 256 -17.43 -5.95 9.87
C TYR A 256 -16.22 -5.04 10.16
N CYS A 257 -15.50 -4.58 9.12
CA CYS A 257 -14.39 -3.65 9.30
C CYS A 257 -14.86 -2.35 9.96
N ASN A 258 -15.97 -1.77 9.51
CA ASN A 258 -16.54 -0.55 10.11
C ASN A 258 -16.91 -0.75 11.59
N GLU A 259 -17.55 -1.88 11.92
CA GLU A 259 -17.95 -2.21 13.30
C GLU A 259 -16.76 -2.39 14.24
N GLN A 260 -15.63 -2.90 13.72
CA GLN A 260 -14.38 -3.04 14.47
C GLN A 260 -13.51 -1.77 14.45
N GLY A 261 -13.91 -0.72 13.72
CA GLY A 261 -13.10 0.49 13.56
C GLY A 261 -11.88 0.32 12.65
N MET A 262 -11.86 -0.72 11.81
CA MET A 262 -10.80 -0.98 10.84
C MET A 262 -11.08 -0.30 9.49
N LYS A 263 -10.02 0.19 8.84
CA LYS A 263 -10.09 0.55 7.41
C LYS A 263 -10.00 -0.71 6.55
N LEU A 264 -10.86 -0.81 5.54
CA LEU A 264 -10.79 -1.83 4.50
C LEU A 264 -10.07 -1.29 3.27
N ILE A 265 -8.85 -1.80 2.99
CA ILE A 265 -8.00 -1.37 1.86
C ILE A 265 -7.56 -2.59 1.04
N PRO A 266 -8.32 -3.02 0.03
CA PRO A 266 -7.97 -4.18 -0.78
C PRO A 266 -6.84 -3.98 -1.81
N TRP A 267 -6.19 -5.09 -2.17
CA TRP A 267 -5.13 -5.18 -3.17
C TRP A 267 -5.33 -6.35 -4.16
N THR A 268 -4.57 -6.48 -5.23
CA THR A 268 -4.18 -5.36 -6.09
C THR A 268 -5.27 -5.22 -7.15
N ILE A 269 -5.82 -4.02 -7.34
CA ILE A 269 -6.97 -3.78 -8.22
C ILE A 269 -6.54 -3.01 -9.45
N ASN A 270 -6.59 -3.64 -10.63
CA ASN A 270 -6.02 -3.08 -11.87
C ASN A 270 -7.06 -2.86 -12.98
N GLU A 271 -8.11 -3.68 -12.98
CA GLU A 271 -9.18 -3.61 -13.98
C GLU A 271 -10.15 -2.48 -13.65
N VAL A 272 -10.55 -1.72 -14.68
CA VAL A 272 -11.44 -0.57 -14.54
C VAL A 272 -12.78 -0.97 -13.94
N SER A 273 -13.31 -2.14 -14.32
CA SER A 273 -14.56 -2.68 -13.77
C SER A 273 -14.44 -2.97 -12.29
N ASP A 274 -13.33 -3.56 -11.84
CA ASP A 274 -13.09 -3.87 -10.44
C ASP A 274 -12.83 -2.62 -9.60
N LEU A 275 -12.09 -1.63 -10.14
CA LEU A 275 -11.91 -0.33 -9.51
C LEU A 275 -13.28 0.33 -9.25
N LYS A 276 -14.14 0.40 -10.27
CA LYS A 276 -15.49 0.96 -10.13
C LYS A 276 -16.33 0.19 -9.11
N ARG A 277 -16.33 -1.15 -9.17
CA ARG A 277 -17.07 -2.01 -8.24
C ARG A 277 -16.65 -1.76 -6.79
N ILE A 278 -15.33 -1.78 -6.52
CA ILE A 278 -14.77 -1.64 -5.19
C ILE A 278 -14.95 -0.22 -4.65
N MET A 279 -14.77 0.82 -5.47
CA MET A 279 -15.03 2.20 -5.06
C MET A 279 -16.51 2.42 -4.74
N LEU A 280 -17.42 1.86 -5.54
CA LEU A 280 -18.87 1.97 -5.29
C LEU A 280 -19.29 1.25 -4.00
N LEU A 281 -18.63 0.16 -3.65
CA LEU A 281 -18.86 -0.56 -2.40
C LEU A 281 -18.53 0.31 -1.17
N GLY A 282 -17.70 1.35 -1.31
CA GLY A 282 -17.39 2.29 -0.24
C GLY A 282 -16.20 1.86 0.63
N VAL A 283 -15.22 1.15 0.05
CA VAL A 283 -13.96 0.84 0.76
C VAL A 283 -13.18 2.11 1.10
N HIS A 284 -12.31 2.02 2.11
CA HIS A 284 -11.55 3.17 2.62
C HIS A 284 -10.30 3.48 1.79
N GLY A 285 -9.83 2.52 0.99
CA GLY A 285 -8.66 2.68 0.14
C GLY A 285 -8.53 1.57 -0.89
N ILE A 286 -7.60 1.74 -1.83
CA ILE A 286 -7.31 0.80 -2.92
C ILE A 286 -5.81 0.78 -3.18
N ILE A 287 -5.24 -0.42 -3.29
CA ILE A 287 -3.86 -0.63 -3.77
C ILE A 287 -3.91 -1.06 -5.24
N SER A 288 -3.23 -0.32 -6.14
CA SER A 288 -3.28 -0.56 -7.59
C SER A 288 -1.91 -0.43 -8.26
N ASP A 289 -1.64 -1.28 -9.26
CA ASP A 289 -0.48 -1.11 -10.16
C ASP A 289 -0.66 0.08 -11.11
N TYR A 290 -1.91 0.52 -11.31
CA TYR A 290 -2.32 1.61 -12.21
C TYR A 290 -3.05 2.70 -11.42
N PRO A 291 -2.36 3.39 -10.49
CA PRO A 291 -2.97 4.44 -9.69
C PRO A 291 -3.53 5.60 -10.54
N ASP A 292 -3.04 5.78 -11.77
CA ASP A 292 -3.58 6.75 -12.72
C ASP A 292 -5.04 6.45 -13.10
N ARG A 293 -5.39 5.16 -13.27
CA ARG A 293 -6.77 4.73 -13.54
C ARG A 293 -7.65 4.96 -12.31
N ALA A 294 -7.18 4.56 -11.13
CA ALA A 294 -7.89 4.76 -9.87
C ALA A 294 -8.18 6.24 -9.62
N ILE A 295 -7.18 7.11 -9.77
CA ILE A 295 -7.35 8.57 -9.60
C ILE A 295 -8.34 9.14 -10.61
N LYS A 296 -8.26 8.76 -11.89
CA LYS A 296 -9.20 9.24 -12.91
C LYS A 296 -10.63 8.85 -12.57
N ILE A 297 -10.86 7.60 -12.19
CA ILE A 297 -12.20 7.12 -11.78
C ILE A 297 -12.69 7.88 -10.55
N TYR A 298 -11.87 8.03 -9.51
CA TYR A 298 -12.23 8.74 -8.28
C TYR A 298 -12.58 10.22 -8.54
N LYS A 299 -11.85 10.88 -9.44
CA LYS A 299 -12.11 12.28 -9.82
C LYS A 299 -13.23 12.45 -10.85
N GLY A 300 -13.91 11.36 -11.28
CA GLY A 300 -14.94 11.40 -12.31
C GLY A 300 -14.42 11.79 -13.70
N LEU A 301 -13.13 11.60 -13.97
CA LEU A 301 -12.50 11.93 -15.24
C LEU A 301 -12.66 10.78 -16.25
N GLN A 302 -12.85 11.11 -17.52
CA GLN A 302 -12.87 10.11 -18.59
C GLN A 302 -11.51 9.40 -18.70
N LEU A 303 -11.53 8.08 -18.82
CA LEU A 303 -10.37 7.30 -19.20
C LEU A 303 -10.20 7.47 -20.71
N SER A 304 -9.05 8.00 -21.15
CA SER A 304 -8.70 7.95 -22.57
C SER A 304 -8.65 6.49 -23.00
N GLU A 305 -9.49 6.12 -23.98
CA GLU A 305 -9.35 4.85 -24.69
C GLU A 305 -7.94 4.82 -25.28
N GLY A 306 -7.14 3.86 -24.82
CA GLY A 306 -5.76 3.63 -25.26
C GLY A 306 -5.65 2.25 -25.88
#